data_AF-C6ZKW0-F1
#
_entry.id   AF-C6ZKW0-F1
#
_cell.length_a   1.000
_cell.length_b   1.000
_cell.length_c   1.000
_cell.angle_alpha   90.00
_cell.angle_beta   90.00
_cell.angle_gamma   90.00
#
_symmetry.space_group_name_H-M   'P 1'
#
loop_
_entity.id
_entity.type
_entity.pdbx_description
1 polymer ?
#
loop_
_entity_poly.entity_id
_entity_poly.type
_entity_poly.pdbx_seq_one_letter_code
_entity_poly.pdbx_strand_id
1 'polypeptide(L)'
;MNLMLGARASLDVIRHGANKAEIEGLFSVGENAVLTQILEENGIEVTEELIIRREILQNGRSIGRINGQMVNLTTLRAVGQYLVDIHGQHDQEELMKPNMHIRMLDEFGDSQFASVKKLYQDLFEHYRRLRKRVLTKQKNEQEHKARIEMLEFQIAEIEAAALKSGEDQVLNQKRDKLLNHKHIADTLTNAYVMLDDEEFSSLSNIRSAMNDLMTLEEFDADYKDMSSNVSEAYYILEEVTKQLSDVIDELDFDAGSLQQIEARLEVIHSITRKYGGSVDDVLDYYENITKEYNLLTGNDESSDDMEKDLKRLEKELIVAAENLSQERHQLAKNLEAEIKQELADLYMEKADFQVQFSKGKFNRDGNEAIEFYISTNPGEGFKPLVKVASGGEISRLMLAIKSAFSRKEDKTSIVF
;
A
#
# COMPACT_ATOMS: atom_id res chain seq x y z
N MET A 1 -1.27 -30.26 -42.61
CA MET A 1 -1.26 -28.91 -43.21
C MET A 1 -0.28 -27.95 -42.49
N ASN A 2 -0.21 -27.95 -41.15
CA ASN A 2 0.71 -27.10 -40.34
C ASN A 2 2.18 -27.08 -40.79
N LEU A 3 2.68 -28.22 -41.27
CA LEU A 3 4.04 -28.32 -41.80
C LEU A 3 4.23 -27.43 -43.03
N MET A 4 3.25 -27.29 -43.92
CA MET A 4 3.37 -26.42 -45.10
C MET A 4 3.47 -24.93 -44.72
N LEU A 5 2.78 -24.52 -43.66
CA LEU A 5 2.63 -23.12 -43.21
C LEU A 5 3.63 -22.69 -42.14
N GLY A 6 4.76 -23.39 -42.03
CA GLY A 6 5.89 -22.94 -41.23
C GLY A 6 6.01 -23.49 -39.80
N ALA A 7 5.22 -24.50 -39.41
CA ALA A 7 5.41 -25.22 -38.15
C ALA A 7 6.77 -25.95 -38.10
N ARG A 8 7.27 -26.28 -36.90
CA ARG A 8 8.50 -27.11 -36.80
C ARG A 8 8.22 -28.51 -37.35
N ALA A 9 9.13 -29.00 -38.18
CA ALA A 9 9.05 -30.35 -38.73
C ALA A 9 9.89 -31.31 -37.88
N SER A 10 9.33 -32.46 -37.51
CA SER A 10 10.11 -33.59 -36.99
C SER A 10 10.55 -34.50 -38.15
N LEU A 11 11.59 -35.31 -37.94
CA LEU A 11 12.04 -36.29 -38.94
C LEU A 11 11.05 -37.44 -39.13
N ASP A 12 10.13 -37.64 -38.18
CA ASP A 12 9.14 -38.73 -38.19
C ASP A 12 8.10 -38.60 -39.31
N VAL A 13 8.02 -37.41 -39.93
CA VAL A 13 7.14 -37.15 -41.09
C VAL A 13 7.72 -37.69 -42.39
N ILE A 14 9.01 -38.08 -42.41
CA ILE A 14 9.65 -38.72 -43.56
C ILE A 14 9.29 -40.20 -43.56
N ARG A 15 8.65 -40.65 -44.65
CA ARG A 15 8.29 -42.06 -44.83
C ARG A 15 9.53 -42.95 -44.73
N HIS A 16 9.42 -44.05 -44.00
CA HIS A 16 10.52 -45.00 -43.79
C HIS A 16 11.15 -45.44 -45.13
N GLY A 17 12.47 -45.28 -45.26
CA GLY A 17 13.24 -45.59 -46.48
C GLY A 17 13.27 -44.48 -47.55
N ALA A 18 12.62 -43.34 -47.32
CA ALA A 18 12.66 -42.19 -48.22
C ALA A 18 13.70 -41.15 -47.78
N ASN A 19 14.28 -40.43 -48.75
CA ASN A 19 15.30 -39.41 -48.50
C ASN A 19 14.71 -38.03 -48.13
N LYS A 20 13.41 -37.80 -48.41
CA LYS A 20 12.70 -36.56 -48.12
C LYS A 20 11.18 -36.74 -47.98
N ALA A 21 10.53 -35.78 -47.31
CA ALA A 21 9.09 -35.54 -47.38
C ALA A 21 8.83 -34.21 -48.11
N GLU A 22 7.82 -34.17 -48.97
CA GLU A 22 7.42 -32.98 -49.72
C GLU A 22 5.92 -32.76 -49.57
N ILE A 23 5.53 -31.51 -49.30
CA ILE A 23 4.14 -31.10 -49.12
C ILE A 23 3.94 -29.81 -49.94
N GLU A 24 2.94 -29.80 -50.81
CA GLU A 24 2.60 -28.66 -51.66
C GLU A 24 1.10 -28.36 -51.55
N GLY A 25 0.74 -27.08 -51.57
CA GLY A 25 -0.63 -26.60 -51.55
C GLY A 25 -0.81 -25.37 -52.43
N LEU A 26 -1.95 -25.31 -53.11
CA LEU A 26 -2.41 -24.19 -53.91
C LEU A 26 -3.50 -23.46 -53.11
N PHE A 27 -3.35 -22.15 -52.94
CA PHE A 27 -4.29 -21.29 -52.21
C PHE A 27 -4.82 -20.21 -53.14
N SER A 28 -6.13 -19.99 -53.16
CA SER A 28 -6.72 -18.80 -53.76
C SER A 28 -6.70 -17.67 -52.73
N VAL A 29 -6.21 -16.50 -53.12
CA VAL A 29 -5.96 -15.37 -52.22
C VAL A 29 -6.82 -14.19 -52.68
N GLY A 30 -7.77 -13.78 -51.84
CA GLY A 30 -8.56 -12.57 -52.08
C GLY A 30 -7.76 -11.29 -51.81
N GLU A 31 -8.40 -10.12 -51.94
CA GLU A 31 -7.78 -8.82 -51.67
C GLU A 31 -7.45 -8.66 -50.16
N ASN A 32 -6.21 -8.93 -49.75
CA ASN A 32 -5.73 -8.74 -48.39
C ASN A 32 -4.46 -7.88 -48.38
N ALA A 33 -4.61 -6.59 -48.07
CA ALA A 33 -3.54 -5.59 -48.12
C ALA A 33 -2.31 -5.95 -47.25
N VAL A 34 -2.52 -6.62 -46.11
CA VAL A 34 -1.43 -7.00 -45.20
C VAL A 34 -0.63 -8.18 -45.76
N LEU A 35 -1.34 -9.15 -46.35
CA LEU A 35 -0.70 -10.28 -47.03
C LEU A 35 0.06 -9.82 -48.27
N THR A 36 -0.51 -8.92 -49.07
CA THR A 36 0.14 -8.28 -50.22
C THR A 36 1.46 -7.62 -49.80
N GLN A 37 1.45 -6.82 -48.73
CA GLN A 37 2.64 -6.15 -48.22
C GLN A 37 3.74 -7.14 -47.81
N ILE A 38 3.39 -8.23 -47.11
CA ILE A 38 4.36 -9.24 -46.68
C ILE A 38 4.99 -9.95 -47.88
N LEU A 39 4.22 -10.24 -48.94
CA LEU A 39 4.74 -10.84 -50.17
C LEU A 39 5.71 -9.89 -50.87
N GLU A 40 5.35 -8.62 -51.03
CA GLU A 40 6.19 -7.59 -51.65
C GLU A 40 7.50 -7.35 -50.89
N GLU A 41 7.45 -7.24 -49.55
CA GLU A 41 8.63 -7.06 -48.70
C GLU A 41 9.62 -8.24 -48.80
N ASN A 42 9.12 -9.43 -49.15
CA ASN A 42 9.93 -10.64 -49.35
C ASN A 42 10.26 -10.91 -50.82
N GLY A 43 9.93 -10.00 -51.74
CA GLY A 43 10.23 -10.10 -53.17
C GLY A 43 9.39 -11.12 -53.94
N ILE A 44 8.25 -11.53 -53.38
CA ILE A 44 7.33 -12.51 -53.94
C ILE A 44 6.24 -11.77 -54.73
N GLU A 45 6.05 -12.16 -55.99
CA GLU A 45 5.01 -11.57 -56.84
C GLU A 45 3.61 -11.90 -56.32
N VAL A 46 2.76 -10.87 -56.26
CA VAL A 46 1.38 -10.98 -55.77
C VAL A 46 0.50 -11.46 -56.91
N THR A 47 -0.08 -12.65 -56.74
CA THR A 47 -0.98 -13.31 -57.69
C THR A 47 -2.27 -13.73 -56.99
N GLU A 48 -3.34 -13.95 -57.75
CA GLU A 48 -4.63 -14.44 -57.22
C GLU A 48 -4.53 -15.86 -56.60
N GLU A 49 -3.48 -16.60 -56.96
CA GLU A 49 -3.19 -17.91 -56.40
C GLU A 49 -1.75 -17.98 -55.88
N LEU A 50 -1.54 -18.62 -54.74
CA LEU A 50 -0.22 -18.89 -54.16
C LEU A 50 0.03 -20.39 -54.06
N ILE A 51 1.17 -20.83 -54.58
CA ILE A 51 1.66 -22.20 -54.43
C ILE A 51 2.72 -22.22 -53.33
N ILE A 52 2.42 -22.90 -52.22
CA ILE A 52 3.37 -23.09 -51.12
C ILE A 52 3.85 -24.52 -51.13
N ARG A 53 5.18 -24.69 -51.17
CA ARG A 53 5.84 -25.99 -51.14
C ARG A 53 6.86 -26.05 -50.02
N ARG A 54 6.86 -27.15 -49.27
CA ARG A 54 7.87 -27.43 -48.25
C ARG A 54 8.48 -28.81 -48.42
N GLU A 55 9.80 -28.85 -48.42
CA GLU A 55 10.59 -30.08 -48.42
C GLU A 55 11.31 -30.24 -47.07
N ILE A 56 11.34 -31.47 -46.56
CA ILE A 56 12.04 -31.86 -45.33
C ILE A 56 12.97 -33.01 -45.68
N LEU A 57 14.27 -32.77 -45.59
CA LEU A 57 15.33 -33.71 -45.95
C LEU A 57 15.74 -34.54 -44.73
N GLN A 58 16.22 -35.77 -44.97
CA GLN A 58 16.66 -36.69 -43.92
C GLN A 58 17.83 -36.15 -43.07
N ASN A 59 18.60 -35.19 -43.60
CA ASN A 59 19.66 -34.49 -42.86
C ASN A 59 19.14 -33.35 -41.95
N GLY A 60 17.82 -33.23 -41.78
CA GLY A 60 17.18 -32.22 -40.92
C GLY A 60 17.00 -30.85 -41.58
N ARG A 61 17.50 -30.64 -42.80
CA ARG A 61 17.29 -29.38 -43.53
C ARG A 61 15.87 -29.31 -44.09
N SER A 62 15.22 -28.16 -43.89
CA SER A 62 13.91 -27.85 -44.48
C SER A 62 14.03 -26.71 -45.48
N ILE A 63 13.36 -26.84 -46.62
CA ILE A 63 13.36 -25.86 -47.71
C ILE A 63 11.91 -25.45 -47.96
N GLY A 64 11.63 -24.15 -47.86
CA GLY A 64 10.33 -23.55 -48.13
C GLY A 64 10.33 -22.79 -49.45
N ARG A 65 9.23 -22.89 -50.22
CA ARG A 65 9.02 -22.09 -51.43
C ARG A 65 7.60 -21.53 -51.49
N ILE A 66 7.48 -20.31 -51.99
CA ILE A 66 6.20 -19.66 -52.35
C ILE A 66 6.33 -19.24 -53.82
N ASN A 67 5.40 -19.67 -54.67
CA ASN A 67 5.43 -19.46 -56.13
C ASN A 67 6.80 -19.79 -56.77
N GLY A 68 7.45 -20.86 -56.26
CA GLY A 68 8.75 -21.31 -56.74
C GLY A 68 9.97 -20.56 -56.17
N GLN A 69 9.79 -19.42 -55.49
CA GLN A 69 10.88 -18.69 -54.84
C GLN A 69 11.22 -19.26 -53.46
N MET A 70 12.51 -19.39 -53.13
CA MET A 70 12.93 -19.87 -51.81
C MET A 70 12.69 -18.83 -50.73
N VAL A 71 12.02 -19.24 -49.66
CA VAL A 71 11.69 -18.38 -48.52
C VAL A 71 12.14 -19.02 -47.22
N ASN A 72 12.43 -18.18 -46.22
CA ASN A 72 12.77 -18.66 -44.89
C ASN A 72 11.49 -19.09 -44.13
N LEU A 73 11.69 -19.78 -43.01
CA LEU A 73 10.58 -20.31 -42.21
C LEU A 73 9.72 -19.20 -41.55
N THR A 74 10.32 -18.05 -41.27
CA THR A 74 9.63 -16.89 -40.68
C THR A 74 8.65 -16.28 -41.68
N THR A 75 9.08 -16.09 -42.93
CA THR A 75 8.24 -15.63 -44.04
C THR A 75 7.09 -16.61 -44.29
N LEU A 76 7.37 -17.92 -44.31
CA LEU A 76 6.31 -18.94 -44.45
C LEU A 76 5.26 -18.88 -43.35
N ARG A 77 5.64 -18.61 -42.09
CA ARG A 77 4.68 -18.43 -41.00
C ARG A 77 3.88 -17.14 -41.14
N ALA A 78 4.55 -16.04 -41.49
CA ALA A 78 3.92 -14.74 -41.65
C ALA A 78 2.92 -14.71 -42.82
N VAL A 79 3.17 -15.48 -43.88
CA VAL A 79 2.23 -15.69 -44.98
C VAL A 79 1.15 -16.70 -44.56
N GLY A 80 1.54 -17.80 -43.92
CA GLY A 80 0.63 -18.87 -43.50
C GLY A 80 -0.50 -18.42 -42.58
N GLN A 81 -0.25 -17.45 -41.69
CA GLN A 81 -1.27 -16.90 -40.76
C GLN A 81 -2.45 -16.20 -41.45
N TYR A 82 -2.31 -15.82 -42.73
CA TYR A 82 -3.36 -15.16 -43.51
C TYR A 82 -4.00 -16.08 -44.56
N LEU A 83 -3.40 -17.24 -44.84
CA LEU A 83 -3.85 -18.15 -45.89
C LEU A 83 -4.71 -19.30 -45.38
N VAL A 84 -4.35 -19.84 -44.22
CA VAL A 84 -5.13 -20.87 -43.58
C VAL A 84 -5.10 -20.61 -42.11
N ASP A 85 -6.28 -20.46 -41.55
CA ASP A 85 -6.43 -20.51 -40.12
C ASP A 85 -6.50 -21.99 -39.71
N ILE A 86 -5.31 -22.61 -39.55
CA ILE A 86 -5.20 -23.98 -39.03
C ILE A 86 -5.39 -23.89 -37.53
N HIS A 87 -6.65 -23.95 -37.12
CA HIS A 87 -7.02 -23.72 -35.75
C HIS A 87 -6.82 -24.97 -34.89
N GLY A 88 -5.58 -25.13 -34.41
CA GLY A 88 -5.17 -26.14 -33.45
C GLY A 88 -4.88 -25.55 -32.07
N GLN A 89 -5.31 -26.26 -31.02
CA GLN A 89 -5.07 -26.08 -29.57
C GLN A 89 -5.33 -24.70 -28.93
N HIS A 90 -4.98 -23.56 -29.52
CA HIS A 90 -4.99 -22.25 -28.83
C HIS A 90 -6.38 -21.64 -28.65
N ASP A 91 -7.27 -21.70 -29.65
CA ASP A 91 -8.65 -21.20 -29.47
C ASP A 91 -9.46 -22.11 -28.54
N GLN A 92 -9.09 -23.40 -28.51
CA GLN A 92 -9.62 -24.30 -27.50
C GLN A 92 -9.24 -23.84 -26.10
N GLU A 93 -8.03 -23.31 -25.91
CA GLU A 93 -7.62 -22.74 -24.63
C GLU A 93 -8.37 -21.44 -24.28
N GLU A 94 -8.70 -20.58 -25.24
CA GLU A 94 -9.46 -19.34 -24.94
C GLU A 94 -10.91 -19.62 -24.56
N LEU A 95 -11.60 -20.53 -25.26
CA LEU A 95 -12.98 -20.87 -24.93
C LEU A 95 -13.07 -21.67 -23.61
N MET A 96 -11.97 -22.31 -23.19
CA MET A 96 -11.87 -22.96 -21.89
C MET A 96 -11.52 -22.00 -20.75
N LYS A 97 -11.36 -20.70 -21.03
CA LYS A 97 -11.08 -19.63 -20.04
C LYS A 97 -12.33 -18.78 -19.80
N PRO A 98 -13.02 -18.90 -18.65
CA PRO A 98 -14.23 -18.12 -18.36
C PRO A 98 -14.05 -16.60 -18.46
N ASN A 99 -12.86 -16.08 -18.13
CA ASN A 99 -12.55 -14.65 -18.24
C ASN A 99 -12.52 -14.13 -19.69
N MET A 100 -12.49 -15.01 -20.69
CA MET A 100 -12.55 -14.65 -22.11
C MET A 100 -14.00 -14.64 -22.66
N HIS A 101 -14.94 -15.29 -21.99
CA HIS A 101 -16.31 -15.47 -22.49
C HIS A 101 -17.05 -14.13 -22.68
N ILE A 102 -16.80 -13.16 -21.80
CA ILE A 102 -17.35 -11.80 -21.96
C ILE A 102 -16.87 -11.13 -23.24
N ARG A 103 -15.58 -11.30 -23.57
CA ARG A 103 -15.01 -10.74 -24.79
C ARG A 103 -15.60 -11.42 -26.03
N MET A 104 -15.71 -12.75 -26.00
CA MET A 104 -16.28 -13.54 -27.09
C MET A 104 -17.74 -13.15 -27.36
N LEU A 105 -18.56 -13.04 -26.32
CA LEU A 105 -19.94 -12.58 -26.49
C LEU A 105 -20.01 -11.15 -27.03
N ASP A 106 -19.15 -10.26 -26.53
CA ASP A 106 -19.13 -8.86 -26.96
C ASP A 106 -18.65 -8.71 -28.42
N GLU A 107 -17.80 -9.61 -28.93
CA GLU A 107 -17.38 -9.69 -30.35
C GLU A 107 -18.52 -10.13 -31.26
N PHE A 108 -19.53 -10.83 -30.73
CA PHE A 108 -20.78 -11.10 -31.43
C PHE A 108 -21.70 -9.86 -31.52
N GLY A 109 -21.36 -8.76 -30.86
CA GLY A 109 -22.08 -7.49 -30.97
C GLY A 109 -21.97 -6.85 -32.35
N ASP A 110 -22.92 -5.99 -32.69
CA ASP A 110 -22.85 -5.13 -33.88
C ASP A 110 -22.25 -3.75 -33.53
N SER A 111 -22.25 -2.83 -34.50
CA SER A 111 -21.76 -1.46 -34.30
C SER A 111 -22.52 -0.66 -33.23
N GLN A 112 -23.81 -0.98 -33.02
CA GLN A 112 -24.64 -0.37 -31.99
C GLN A 112 -24.19 -0.86 -30.61
N PHE A 113 -24.02 -2.17 -30.44
CA PHE A 113 -23.46 -2.73 -29.21
C PHE A 113 -22.07 -2.17 -28.88
N ALA A 114 -21.19 -2.09 -29.88
CA ALA A 114 -19.85 -1.53 -29.71
C ALA A 114 -19.89 -0.07 -29.20
N SER A 115 -20.89 0.70 -29.65
CA SER A 115 -21.10 2.08 -29.19
C SER A 115 -21.57 2.16 -27.73
N VAL A 116 -22.50 1.27 -27.33
CA VAL A 116 -22.96 1.16 -25.93
C VAL A 116 -21.82 0.74 -25.01
N LYS A 117 -21.03 -0.26 -25.42
CA LYS A 117 -19.84 -0.72 -24.68
C LYS A 117 -18.80 0.40 -24.53
N LYS A 118 -18.55 1.16 -25.59
CA LYS A 118 -17.60 2.28 -25.56
C LYS A 118 -18.04 3.38 -24.60
N LEU A 119 -19.32 3.76 -24.62
CA LEU A 119 -19.89 4.74 -23.68
C LEU A 119 -19.67 4.32 -22.23
N TYR A 120 -19.95 3.04 -21.92
CA TYR A 120 -19.69 2.49 -20.58
C TYR A 120 -18.20 2.58 -20.20
N GLN A 121 -17.31 2.18 -21.11
CA GLN A 121 -15.86 2.21 -20.88
C GLN A 121 -15.34 3.62 -20.59
N ASP A 122 -15.79 4.62 -21.35
CA ASP A 122 -15.41 6.02 -21.17
C ASP A 122 -15.89 6.55 -19.80
N LEU A 123 -17.14 6.24 -19.42
CA LEU A 123 -17.69 6.61 -18.10
C LEU A 123 -16.95 5.90 -16.96
N PHE A 124 -16.64 4.61 -17.10
CA PHE A 124 -15.90 3.85 -16.09
C PHE A 124 -14.48 4.39 -15.89
N GLU A 125 -13.78 4.72 -16.98
CA GLU A 125 -12.46 5.33 -16.90
C GLU A 125 -12.51 6.70 -16.20
N HIS A 126 -13.51 7.52 -16.54
CA HIS A 126 -13.69 8.81 -15.89
C HIS A 126 -13.98 8.63 -14.39
N TYR A 127 -14.89 7.73 -14.03
CA TYR A 127 -15.23 7.39 -12.64
C TYR A 127 -14.00 6.92 -11.87
N ARG A 128 -13.21 6.00 -12.44
CA ARG A 128 -12.00 5.48 -11.82
C ARG A 128 -10.97 6.58 -11.55
N ARG A 129 -10.75 7.48 -12.52
CA ARG A 129 -9.82 8.61 -12.38
C ARG A 129 -10.29 9.58 -11.30
N LEU A 130 -11.57 9.97 -11.31
CA LEU A 130 -12.13 10.90 -10.33
C LEU A 130 -12.14 10.30 -8.92
N ARG A 131 -12.56 9.04 -8.78
CA ARG A 131 -12.53 8.32 -7.49
C ARG A 131 -11.12 8.24 -6.91
N LYS A 132 -10.10 7.96 -7.75
CA LYS A 132 -8.70 7.97 -7.30
C LYS A 132 -8.28 9.34 -6.78
N ARG A 133 -8.64 10.42 -7.49
CA ARG A 133 -8.34 11.80 -7.06
C ARG A 133 -9.02 12.14 -5.74
N VAL A 134 -10.30 11.81 -5.57
CA VAL A 134 -11.04 12.03 -4.31
C VAL A 134 -10.39 11.27 -3.16
N LEU A 135 -10.07 9.98 -3.33
CA LEU A 135 -9.43 9.19 -2.28
C LEU A 135 -8.03 9.72 -1.90
N THR A 136 -7.24 10.17 -2.88
CA THR A 136 -5.94 10.80 -2.60
C THR A 136 -6.11 12.11 -1.84
N LYS A 137 -7.08 12.95 -2.23
CA LYS A 137 -7.37 14.21 -1.54
C LYS A 137 -7.86 13.98 -0.11
N GLN A 138 -8.83 13.10 0.10
CA GLN A 138 -9.32 12.74 1.43
C GLN A 138 -8.22 12.19 2.34
N LYS A 139 -7.34 11.34 1.80
CA LYS A 139 -6.19 10.82 2.57
C LYS A 139 -5.25 11.97 2.98
N ASN A 140 -4.92 12.85 2.04
CA ASN A 140 -4.08 14.01 2.34
C ASN A 140 -4.77 14.93 3.37
N GLU A 141 -6.06 15.22 3.24
CA GLU A 141 -6.84 16.01 4.19
C GLU A 141 -6.85 15.38 5.59
N GLN A 142 -6.99 14.06 5.70
CA GLN A 142 -6.94 13.37 6.98
C GLN A 142 -5.55 13.43 7.62
N GLU A 143 -4.48 13.25 6.84
CA GLU A 143 -3.10 13.40 7.31
C GLU A 143 -2.79 14.85 7.70
N HIS A 144 -3.27 15.82 6.91
CA HIS A 144 -3.17 17.25 7.21
C HIS A 144 -3.92 17.61 8.50
N LYS A 145 -5.15 17.15 8.67
CA LYS A 145 -5.95 17.41 9.87
C LYS A 145 -5.29 16.83 11.12
N ALA A 146 -4.83 15.57 11.06
CA ALA A 146 -4.10 14.95 12.17
C ALA A 146 -2.81 15.71 12.50
N ARG A 147 -2.10 16.21 11.48
CA ARG A 147 -0.91 17.04 11.68
C ARG A 147 -1.26 18.39 12.31
N ILE A 148 -2.31 19.05 11.86
CA ILE A 148 -2.81 20.32 12.42
C ILE A 148 -3.18 20.14 13.90
N GLU A 149 -3.96 19.12 14.25
CA GLU A 149 -4.35 18.83 15.64
C GLU A 149 -3.14 18.56 16.54
N MET A 150 -2.15 17.82 16.02
CA MET A 150 -0.89 17.57 16.75
C MET A 150 -0.10 18.85 16.99
N LEU A 151 0.07 19.68 15.94
CA LEU A 151 0.79 20.95 16.04
C LEU A 151 0.08 21.92 16.99
N GLU A 152 -1.24 22.02 16.93
CA GLU A 152 -2.05 22.85 17.82
C GLU A 152 -1.86 22.47 19.29
N PHE A 153 -1.89 21.16 19.60
CA PHE A 153 -1.64 20.68 20.96
C PHE A 153 -0.23 21.03 21.45
N GLN A 154 0.80 20.83 20.61
CA GLN A 154 2.18 21.10 20.97
C GLN A 154 2.44 22.60 21.16
N ILE A 155 1.90 23.44 20.27
CA ILE A 155 1.95 24.91 20.37
C ILE A 155 1.33 25.34 21.70
N ALA A 156 0.11 24.89 22.01
CA ALA A 156 -0.57 25.25 23.25
C ALA A 156 0.18 24.79 24.51
N GLU A 157 0.78 23.59 24.49
CA GLU A 157 1.57 23.08 25.63
C GLU A 157 2.84 23.91 25.86
N ILE A 158 3.57 24.27 24.80
CA ILE A 158 4.79 25.08 24.92
C ILE A 158 4.46 26.53 25.29
N GLU A 159 3.41 27.13 24.72
CA GLU A 159 2.94 28.47 25.09
C GLU A 159 2.56 28.55 26.57
N ALA A 160 1.82 27.55 27.08
CA ALA A 160 1.42 27.49 28.48
C ALA A 160 2.62 27.44 29.44
N ALA A 161 3.74 26.86 29.01
CA ALA A 161 4.97 26.83 29.78
C ALA A 161 5.67 28.20 29.86
N ALA A 162 5.41 29.10 28.91
CA ALA A 162 5.94 30.46 28.86
C ALA A 162 7.47 30.51 29.11
N LEU A 163 8.21 29.65 28.42
CA LEU A 163 9.66 29.53 28.58
C LEU A 163 10.38 30.81 28.14
N LYS A 164 11.48 31.15 28.83
CA LYS A 164 12.37 32.25 28.46
C LYS A 164 13.79 31.74 28.30
N SER A 165 14.46 32.18 27.25
CA SER A 165 15.87 31.85 27.00
C SER A 165 16.74 32.18 28.23
N GLY A 166 17.57 31.23 28.65
CA GLY A 166 18.45 31.33 29.82
C GLY A 166 17.76 31.32 31.20
N GLU A 167 16.45 31.13 31.27
CA GLU A 167 15.71 31.11 32.53
C GLU A 167 16.16 29.97 33.47
N ASP A 168 16.35 28.79 32.90
CA ASP A 168 16.79 27.58 33.61
C ASP A 168 18.14 27.78 34.28
N GLN A 169 19.09 28.43 33.59
CA GLN A 169 20.42 28.71 34.13
C GLN A 169 20.34 29.66 35.33
N VAL A 170 19.54 30.72 35.23
CA VAL A 170 19.34 31.69 36.31
C VAL A 170 18.66 31.04 37.51
N LEU A 171 17.67 30.19 37.28
CA LEU A 171 16.94 29.49 38.35
C LEU A 171 17.82 28.45 39.05
N ASN A 172 18.61 27.66 38.31
CA ASN A 172 19.55 26.71 38.90
C ASN A 172 20.58 27.41 39.78
N GLN A 173 21.16 28.53 39.33
CA GLN A 173 22.10 29.31 40.15
C GLN A 173 21.46 29.83 41.44
N LYS A 174 20.20 30.26 41.39
CA LYS A 174 19.46 30.70 42.59
C LYS A 174 19.15 29.52 43.52
N ARG A 175 18.71 28.39 42.97
CA ARG A 175 18.44 27.15 43.72
C ARG A 175 19.69 26.71 44.47
N ASP A 176 20.84 26.65 43.81
CA ASP A 176 22.09 26.18 44.42
C ASP A 176 22.52 27.08 45.58
N LYS A 177 22.35 28.41 45.45
CA LYS A 177 22.57 29.35 46.55
C LYS A 177 21.63 29.09 47.73
N LEU A 178 20.34 28.91 47.48
CA LEU A 178 19.36 28.63 48.53
C LEU A 178 19.57 27.27 49.20
N LEU A 179 19.96 26.24 48.45
CA LEU A 179 20.31 24.93 49.01
C LEU A 179 21.56 24.99 49.89
N ASN A 180 22.57 25.77 49.51
CA ASN A 180 23.73 26.02 50.36
C ASN A 180 23.34 26.74 51.65
N HIS A 181 22.48 27.77 51.56
CA HIS A 181 21.96 28.46 52.74
C HIS A 181 21.18 27.52 53.66
N LYS A 182 20.31 26.67 53.08
CA LYS A 182 19.56 25.65 53.82
C LYS A 182 20.51 24.68 54.54
N HIS A 183 21.51 24.16 53.83
CA HIS A 183 22.48 23.23 54.41
C HIS A 183 23.24 23.88 55.57
N ILE A 184 23.64 25.16 55.44
CA ILE A 184 24.29 25.92 56.52
C ILE A 184 23.33 26.05 57.71
N ALA A 185 22.10 26.49 57.49
CA ALA A 185 21.09 26.63 58.53
C ALA A 185 20.84 25.31 59.27
N ASP A 186 20.53 24.24 58.54
CA ASP A 186 20.28 22.91 59.10
C ASP A 186 21.49 22.41 59.91
N THR A 187 22.72 22.64 59.42
CA THR A 187 23.95 22.22 60.12
C THR A 187 24.17 23.01 61.41
N LEU A 188 23.97 24.32 61.38
CA LEU A 188 24.12 25.18 62.56
C LEU A 188 23.05 24.87 63.61
N THR A 189 21.79 24.72 63.20
CA THR A 189 20.70 24.31 64.10
C THR A 189 20.96 22.96 64.73
N ASN A 190 21.43 21.97 63.95
CA ASN A 190 21.80 20.66 64.51
C ASN A 190 22.95 20.76 65.52
N ALA A 191 23.98 21.57 65.24
CA ALA A 191 25.10 21.78 66.17
C ALA A 191 24.62 22.45 67.48
N TYR A 192 23.74 23.45 67.38
CA TYR A 192 23.13 24.10 68.53
C TYR A 192 22.34 23.11 69.39
N VAL A 193 21.42 22.36 68.79
CA VAL A 193 20.60 21.35 69.50
C VAL A 193 21.47 20.29 70.19
N MET A 194 22.59 19.84 69.60
CA MET A 194 23.47 18.87 70.26
C MET A 194 24.19 19.45 71.49
N LEU A 195 24.48 20.75 71.49
CA LEU A 195 25.13 21.43 72.61
C LEU A 195 24.13 21.82 73.69
N ASP A 196 22.98 22.34 73.30
CA ASP A 196 21.96 22.85 74.20
C ASP A 196 20.54 22.59 73.67
N ASP A 197 19.90 21.57 74.26
CA ASP A 197 18.54 21.13 73.96
C ASP A 197 17.81 20.78 75.27
N GLU A 198 16.47 20.84 75.23
CA GLU A 198 15.62 20.61 76.41
C GLU A 198 15.67 19.15 76.90
N GLU A 199 15.83 18.17 75.99
CA GLU A 199 15.87 16.75 76.36
C GLU A 199 17.28 16.26 76.69
N PHE A 200 18.29 16.65 75.89
CA PHE A 200 19.68 16.23 76.09
C PHE A 200 20.69 17.33 75.74
N SER A 201 21.08 18.12 76.75
CA SER A 201 22.09 19.18 76.61
C SER A 201 23.49 18.66 77.01
N SER A 202 24.39 18.56 76.02
CA SER A 202 25.81 18.24 76.26
C SER A 202 26.45 19.26 77.21
N LEU A 203 26.10 20.54 77.05
CA LEU A 203 26.58 21.62 77.91
C LEU A 203 26.12 21.43 79.37
N SER A 204 24.88 21.00 79.59
CA SER A 204 24.33 20.71 80.92
C SER A 204 25.02 19.52 81.60
N ASN A 205 25.36 18.48 80.83
CA ASN A 205 26.13 17.34 81.32
C ASN A 205 27.54 17.76 81.74
N ILE A 206 28.21 18.59 80.93
CA ILE A 206 29.54 19.14 81.25
C ILE A 206 29.48 20.05 82.48
N ARG A 207 28.45 20.90 82.60
CA ARG A 207 28.22 21.75 83.79
C ARG A 207 28.07 20.90 85.06
N SER A 208 27.36 19.78 84.97
CA SER A 208 27.17 18.86 86.10
C SER A 208 28.51 18.21 86.50
N ALA A 209 29.28 17.72 85.53
CA ALA A 209 30.62 17.16 85.78
C ALA A 209 31.60 18.19 86.35
N MET A 210 31.54 19.45 85.88
CA MET A 210 32.29 20.58 86.43
C MET A 210 31.96 20.77 87.91
N ASN A 211 30.67 20.86 88.26
CA ASN A 211 30.22 21.07 89.64
C ASN A 211 30.66 19.91 90.55
N ASP A 212 30.59 18.66 90.09
CA ASP A 212 31.03 17.50 90.86
C ASP A 212 32.54 17.52 91.10
N LEU A 213 33.36 17.83 90.08
CA LEU A 213 34.82 17.92 90.20
C LEU A 213 35.28 19.07 91.12
N MET A 214 34.55 20.19 91.12
CA MET A 214 34.83 21.30 92.04
C MET A 214 34.77 20.88 93.51
N THR A 215 33.93 19.89 93.85
CA THR A 215 33.86 19.38 95.23
C THR A 215 35.12 18.60 95.65
N LEU A 216 35.94 18.18 94.70
CA LEU A 216 37.13 17.36 94.92
C LEU A 216 38.44 18.17 94.98
N GLU A 217 38.42 19.47 94.68
CA GLU A 217 39.62 20.32 94.55
C GLU A 217 40.47 20.41 95.82
N GLU A 218 39.86 20.28 97.01
CA GLU A 218 40.56 20.38 98.29
C GLU A 218 41.32 19.10 98.67
N PHE A 219 41.07 17.98 97.98
CA PHE A 219 41.62 16.68 98.34
C PHE A 219 42.98 16.37 97.69
N ASP A 220 43.23 16.83 96.46
CA ASP A 220 44.50 16.65 95.74
C ASP A 220 44.67 17.70 94.62
N ALA A 221 45.93 18.04 94.30
CA ALA A 221 46.25 18.98 93.23
C ALA A 221 45.84 18.47 91.83
N ASP A 222 45.91 17.14 91.61
CA ASP A 222 45.51 16.54 90.33
C ASP A 222 44.00 16.75 90.07
N TYR A 223 43.16 16.70 91.09
CA TYR A 223 41.72 16.97 90.96
C TYR A 223 41.42 18.45 90.69
N LYS A 224 42.22 19.34 91.27
CA LYS A 224 42.11 20.79 91.01
C LYS A 224 42.44 21.13 89.56
N ASP A 225 43.46 20.50 89.00
CA ASP A 225 43.82 20.66 87.58
C ASP A 225 42.72 20.10 86.67
N MET A 226 42.12 18.94 86.99
CA MET A 226 40.98 18.39 86.25
C MET A 226 39.75 19.31 86.30
N SER A 227 39.38 19.83 87.48
CA SER A 227 38.26 20.76 87.66
C SER A 227 38.47 22.04 86.84
N SER A 228 39.68 22.61 86.90
CA SER A 228 40.04 23.82 86.15
C SER A 228 39.91 23.60 84.62
N ASN A 229 40.39 22.47 84.10
CA ASN A 229 40.30 22.14 82.69
C ASN A 229 38.84 21.95 82.21
N VAL A 230 37.99 21.31 83.02
CA VAL A 230 36.57 21.12 82.68
C VAL A 230 35.81 22.45 82.74
N SER A 231 36.14 23.32 83.70
CA SER A 231 35.58 24.67 83.81
C SER A 231 35.92 25.54 82.60
N GLU A 232 37.18 25.53 82.16
CA GLU A 232 37.60 26.23 80.95
C GLU A 232 36.87 25.71 79.70
N ALA A 233 36.79 24.39 79.53
CA ALA A 233 36.07 23.77 78.42
C ALA A 233 34.57 24.13 78.43
N TYR A 234 33.94 24.17 79.61
CA TYR A 234 32.53 24.56 79.76
C TYR A 234 32.28 25.98 79.24
N TYR A 235 33.04 26.98 79.69
CA TYR A 235 32.83 28.37 79.28
C TYR A 235 33.12 28.61 77.80
N ILE A 236 34.12 27.92 77.22
CA ILE A 236 34.39 27.97 75.77
C ILE A 236 33.18 27.43 75.00
N LEU A 237 32.64 26.28 75.41
CA LEU A 237 31.47 25.70 74.74
C LEU A 237 30.22 26.56 74.91
N GLU A 238 30.03 27.17 76.09
CA GLU A 238 28.89 28.07 76.36
C GLU A 238 28.93 29.31 75.44
N GLU A 239 30.11 29.90 75.24
CA GLU A 239 30.30 31.01 74.32
C GLU A 239 29.97 30.61 72.87
N VAL A 240 30.47 29.46 72.41
CA VAL A 240 30.18 28.95 71.06
C VAL A 240 28.70 28.65 70.87
N THR A 241 28.03 28.05 71.85
CA THR A 241 26.58 27.80 71.82
C THR A 241 25.80 29.10 71.68
N LYS A 242 26.19 30.15 72.43
CA LYS A 242 25.56 31.47 72.31
C LYS A 242 25.78 32.08 70.93
N GLN A 243 27.00 32.02 70.39
CA GLN A 243 27.30 32.48 69.04
C GLN A 243 26.48 31.73 67.98
N LEU A 244 26.29 30.41 68.14
CA LEU A 244 25.43 29.63 67.26
C LEU A 244 23.98 30.11 67.31
N SER A 245 23.42 30.37 68.50
CA SER A 245 22.07 30.92 68.66
C SER A 245 21.92 32.26 67.93
N ASP A 246 22.84 33.19 68.15
CA ASP A 246 22.81 34.52 67.54
C ASP A 246 22.84 34.42 66.00
N VAL A 247 23.66 33.54 65.43
CA VAL A 247 23.75 33.32 63.98
C VAL A 247 22.50 32.65 63.42
N ILE A 248 21.89 31.70 64.15
CA ILE A 248 20.64 31.04 63.75
C ILE A 248 19.48 32.04 63.72
N ASP A 249 19.40 32.93 64.71
CA ASP A 249 18.36 33.96 64.79
C ASP A 249 18.45 34.98 63.64
N GLU A 250 19.66 35.24 63.13
CA GLU A 250 19.89 36.10 61.95
C GLU A 250 19.69 35.39 60.60
N LEU A 251 19.60 34.05 60.59
CA LEU A 251 19.48 33.24 59.38
C LEU A 251 18.05 33.25 58.83
N ASP A 252 17.76 34.22 57.96
CA ASP A 252 16.49 34.30 57.23
C ASP A 252 16.50 33.36 55.99
N PHE A 253 16.07 32.11 56.18
CA PHE A 253 15.90 31.14 55.10
C PHE A 253 14.49 31.21 54.50
N ASP A 254 14.39 31.72 53.26
CA ASP A 254 13.13 31.74 52.52
C ASP A 254 12.83 30.39 51.84
N ALA A 255 12.23 29.48 52.61
CA ALA A 255 11.76 28.18 52.13
C ALA A 255 10.72 28.30 50.99
N GLY A 256 9.91 29.35 50.99
CA GLY A 256 8.88 29.58 49.98
C GLY A 256 9.48 29.88 48.61
N SER A 257 10.53 30.70 48.57
CA SER A 257 11.28 30.98 47.34
C SER A 257 11.94 29.73 46.75
N LEU A 258 12.53 28.86 47.58
CA LEU A 258 13.14 27.61 47.10
C LEU A 258 12.09 26.71 46.44
N GLN A 259 10.93 26.52 47.07
CA GLN A 259 9.85 25.69 46.53
C GLN A 259 9.30 26.24 45.20
N GLN A 260 9.15 27.56 45.07
CA GLN A 260 8.71 28.18 43.82
C GLN A 260 9.73 27.98 42.68
N ILE A 261 11.03 28.09 42.99
CA ILE A 261 12.10 27.86 42.01
C ILE A 261 12.12 26.40 41.56
N GLU A 262 12.00 25.46 42.49
CA GLU A 262 11.95 24.02 42.18
C GLU A 262 10.74 23.67 41.31
N ALA A 263 9.55 24.17 41.66
CA ALA A 263 8.34 23.95 40.87
C ALA A 263 8.46 24.54 39.44
N ARG A 264 9.08 25.73 39.29
CA ARG A 264 9.33 26.31 37.97
C ARG A 264 10.33 25.49 37.15
N LEU A 265 11.42 25.04 37.78
CA LEU A 265 12.41 24.17 37.13
C LEU A 265 11.80 22.83 36.71
N GLU A 266 10.87 22.27 37.47
CA GLU A 266 10.16 21.03 37.10
C GLU A 266 9.33 21.21 35.83
N VAL A 267 8.58 22.31 35.73
CA VAL A 267 7.83 22.66 34.50
C VAL A 267 8.79 22.77 33.30
N ILE A 268 9.88 23.52 33.46
CA ILE A 268 10.89 23.69 32.40
C ILE A 268 11.45 22.33 31.97
N HIS A 269 11.89 21.48 32.90
CA HIS A 269 12.45 20.17 32.58
C HIS A 269 11.43 19.22 31.92
N SER A 270 10.16 19.31 32.31
CA SER A 270 9.10 18.49 31.70
C SER A 270 8.91 18.82 30.22
N ILE A 271 8.99 20.10 29.88
CA ILE A 271 8.78 20.62 28.52
C ILE A 271 10.03 20.41 27.68
N THR A 272 11.23 20.71 28.20
CA THR A 272 12.47 20.42 27.49
C THR A 272 12.54 18.95 27.17
N ARG A 273 12.39 18.05 28.13
CA ARG A 273 12.42 16.59 27.87
C ARG A 273 11.48 16.10 26.75
N LYS A 274 10.33 16.76 26.53
CA LYS A 274 9.39 16.43 25.45
C LYS A 274 9.79 16.99 24.09
N TYR A 275 10.35 18.20 24.04
CA TYR A 275 10.45 19.00 22.82
C TYR A 275 11.88 19.46 22.47
N GLY A 276 12.88 19.19 23.31
CA GLY A 276 14.27 19.63 23.10
C GLY A 276 15.27 19.15 24.17
N GLY A 277 16.55 19.47 24.00
CA GLY A 277 17.54 19.23 25.06
C GLY A 277 17.60 20.39 26.06
N SER A 278 17.39 21.60 25.55
CA SER A 278 17.51 22.87 26.27
C SER A 278 16.29 23.76 26.04
N VAL A 279 16.18 24.85 26.82
CA VAL A 279 15.11 25.84 26.64
C VAL A 279 15.15 26.48 25.25
N ASP A 280 16.34 26.79 24.75
CA ASP A 280 16.52 27.41 23.44
C ASP A 280 16.09 26.44 22.31
N ASP A 281 16.41 25.15 22.42
CA ASP A 281 15.94 24.14 21.45
C ASP A 281 14.40 24.08 21.38
N VAL A 282 13.73 24.20 22.52
CA VAL A 282 12.26 24.20 22.57
C VAL A 282 11.67 25.46 21.93
N LEU A 283 12.30 26.63 22.12
CA LEU A 283 11.85 27.88 21.51
C LEU A 283 12.03 27.86 19.98
N ASP A 284 13.16 27.32 19.50
CA ASP A 284 13.39 27.10 18.06
C ASP A 284 12.38 26.10 17.49
N TYR A 285 12.12 25.01 18.22
CA TYR A 285 11.09 24.04 17.85
C TYR A 285 9.71 24.70 17.75
N TYR A 286 9.34 25.52 18.74
CA TYR A 286 8.09 26.27 18.79
C TYR A 286 7.92 27.19 17.58
N GLU A 287 8.94 27.96 17.20
CA GLU A 287 8.88 28.83 16.02
C GLU A 287 8.65 28.03 14.73
N ASN A 288 9.29 26.87 14.60
CA ASN A 288 9.17 26.02 13.43
C ASN A 288 7.76 25.39 13.31
N ILE A 289 7.21 24.85 14.40
CA ILE A 289 5.88 24.23 14.39
C ILE A 289 4.77 25.27 14.15
N THR A 290 4.93 26.50 14.66
CA THR A 290 3.97 27.59 14.41
C THR A 290 3.97 28.03 12.95
N LYS A 291 5.15 28.12 12.30
CA LYS A 291 5.24 28.36 10.84
C LYS A 291 4.57 27.25 10.04
N GLU A 292 4.79 25.99 10.42
CA GLU A 292 4.17 24.83 9.78
C GLU A 292 2.64 24.86 9.92
N TYR A 293 2.12 25.12 11.13
CA TYR A 293 0.69 25.20 11.41
C TYR A 293 -0.01 26.26 10.55
N ASN A 294 0.56 27.45 10.44
CA ASN A 294 0.00 28.55 9.64
C ASN A 294 -0.01 28.21 8.14
N LEU A 295 1.00 27.47 7.65
CA LEU A 295 1.05 27.05 6.26
C LEU A 295 0.00 25.98 5.94
N LEU A 296 -0.25 25.06 6.88
CA LEU A 296 -1.22 23.98 6.72
C LEU A 296 -2.67 24.45 6.80
N THR A 297 -2.97 25.47 7.61
CA THR A 297 -4.33 26.01 7.80
C THR A 297 -4.76 27.03 6.73
N GLY A 298 -3.84 27.52 5.89
CA GLY A 298 -4.10 28.57 4.91
C GLY A 298 -4.66 28.15 3.54
N ASN A 299 -4.95 26.86 3.29
CA ASN A 299 -5.19 26.33 1.92
C ASN A 299 -6.49 25.52 1.70
N ASP A 300 -7.49 25.63 2.58
CA ASP A 300 -8.62 24.69 2.62
C ASP A 300 -9.82 25.07 1.71
N GLU A 301 -9.57 25.31 0.42
CA GLU A 301 -10.66 25.47 -0.58
C GLU A 301 -10.83 24.25 -1.52
N SER A 302 -12.08 23.74 -1.56
CA SER A 302 -12.71 22.88 -2.60
C SER A 302 -12.68 21.33 -2.51
N SER A 303 -12.96 20.71 -1.35
CA SER A 303 -13.20 19.24 -1.30
C SER A 303 -14.61 18.84 -1.80
N ASP A 304 -15.63 19.66 -1.49
CA ASP A 304 -17.05 19.34 -1.69
C ASP A 304 -17.48 19.15 -3.15
N ASP A 305 -16.86 19.85 -4.10
CA ASP A 305 -17.30 19.81 -5.50
C ASP A 305 -16.88 18.50 -6.20
N MET A 306 -15.70 17.95 -5.85
CA MET A 306 -15.23 16.69 -6.42
C MET A 306 -16.07 15.49 -5.97
N GLU A 307 -16.58 15.52 -4.73
CA GLU A 307 -17.48 14.48 -4.21
C GLU A 307 -18.86 14.52 -4.87
N LYS A 308 -19.40 15.72 -5.11
CA LYS A 308 -20.66 15.90 -5.84
C LYS A 308 -20.56 15.36 -7.27
N ASP A 309 -19.46 15.68 -7.96
CA ASP A 309 -19.20 15.17 -9.30
C ASP A 309 -19.03 13.64 -9.32
N LEU A 310 -18.35 13.07 -8.32
CA LEU A 310 -18.19 11.62 -8.22
C LEU A 310 -19.55 10.91 -8.06
N LYS A 311 -20.44 11.44 -7.22
CA LYS A 311 -21.80 10.89 -7.03
C LYS A 311 -22.65 11.00 -8.30
N ARG A 312 -22.52 12.10 -9.04
CA ARG A 312 -23.20 12.26 -10.33
C ARG A 312 -22.73 11.22 -11.34
N LEU A 313 -21.41 11.08 -11.48
CA LEU A 313 -20.79 10.15 -12.41
C LEU A 313 -21.06 8.67 -12.05
N GLU A 314 -21.20 8.35 -10.76
CA GLU A 314 -21.61 7.02 -10.31
C GLU A 314 -23.04 6.66 -10.76
N LYS A 315 -23.97 7.61 -10.72
CA LYS A 315 -25.34 7.41 -11.23
C LYS A 315 -25.35 7.20 -12.74
N GLU A 316 -24.57 7.99 -13.48
CA GLU A 316 -24.42 7.83 -14.93
C GLU A 316 -23.82 6.45 -15.27
N LEU A 317 -22.81 6.00 -14.51
CA LEU A 317 -22.18 4.70 -14.69
C LEU A 317 -23.14 3.53 -14.43
N ILE A 318 -24.01 3.63 -13.41
CA ILE A 318 -25.05 2.62 -13.13
C ILE A 318 -25.98 2.45 -14.34
N VAL A 319 -26.50 3.56 -14.86
CA VAL A 319 -27.41 3.54 -16.02
C VAL A 319 -26.72 2.97 -17.26
N ALA A 320 -25.47 3.36 -17.51
CA ALA A 320 -24.70 2.80 -18.63
C ALA A 320 -24.42 1.29 -18.48
N ALA A 321 -24.17 0.82 -17.25
CA ALA A 321 -23.96 -0.60 -16.97
C ALA A 321 -25.24 -1.42 -17.16
N GLU A 322 -26.39 -0.89 -16.73
CA GLU A 322 -27.70 -1.52 -16.95
C GLU A 322 -28.01 -1.63 -18.44
N ASN A 323 -27.77 -0.58 -19.22
CA ASN A 323 -27.94 -0.63 -20.68
C ASN A 323 -27.00 -1.65 -21.33
N LEU A 324 -25.72 -1.67 -20.96
CA LEU A 324 -24.75 -2.66 -21.48
C LEU A 324 -25.17 -4.09 -21.13
N SER A 325 -25.64 -4.33 -19.91
CA SER A 325 -26.17 -5.63 -19.48
C SER A 325 -27.38 -6.06 -20.32
N GLN A 326 -28.35 -5.17 -20.55
CA GLN A 326 -29.54 -5.49 -21.35
C GLN A 326 -29.19 -5.87 -22.79
N GLU A 327 -28.36 -5.07 -23.46
CA GLU A 327 -27.90 -5.35 -24.83
C GLU A 327 -27.14 -6.68 -24.91
N ARG A 328 -26.30 -6.96 -23.90
CA ARG A 328 -25.53 -8.20 -23.82
C ARG A 328 -26.39 -9.43 -23.57
N HIS A 329 -27.46 -9.32 -22.78
CA HIS A 329 -28.44 -10.40 -22.63
C HIS A 329 -29.19 -10.67 -23.95
N GLN A 330 -29.42 -9.64 -24.76
CA GLN A 330 -30.00 -9.82 -26.09
C GLN A 330 -29.01 -10.50 -27.05
N LEU A 331 -27.74 -10.12 -27.02
CA LEU A 331 -26.68 -10.82 -27.77
C LEU A 331 -26.56 -12.28 -27.36
N ALA A 332 -26.63 -12.57 -26.06
CA ALA A 332 -26.57 -13.94 -25.55
C ALA A 332 -27.69 -14.81 -26.14
N LYS A 333 -28.94 -14.32 -26.16
CA LYS A 333 -30.07 -15.05 -26.77
C LYS A 333 -29.87 -15.32 -28.25
N ASN A 334 -29.31 -14.35 -28.98
CA ASN A 334 -29.05 -14.50 -30.41
C ASN A 334 -27.94 -15.53 -30.64
N LEU A 335 -26.86 -15.46 -29.87
CA LEU A 335 -25.75 -16.41 -29.91
C LEU A 335 -26.20 -17.84 -29.54
N GLU A 336 -27.01 -17.98 -28.49
CA GLU A 336 -27.60 -19.26 -28.07
C GLU A 336 -28.43 -19.89 -29.20
N ALA A 337 -29.25 -19.09 -29.90
CA ALA A 337 -30.05 -19.57 -31.01
C ALA A 337 -29.19 -20.00 -32.22
N GLU A 338 -28.16 -19.22 -32.56
CA GLU A 338 -27.27 -19.53 -33.68
C GLU A 338 -26.42 -20.78 -33.40
N ILE A 339 -25.83 -20.88 -32.20
CA ILE A 339 -25.08 -22.08 -31.79
C ILE A 339 -26.00 -23.31 -31.79
N LYS A 340 -27.24 -23.18 -31.33
CA LYS A 340 -28.20 -24.30 -31.36
C LYS A 340 -28.50 -24.79 -32.78
N GLN A 341 -28.61 -23.87 -33.74
CA GLN A 341 -28.77 -24.23 -35.14
C GLN A 341 -27.53 -24.95 -35.68
N GLU A 342 -26.32 -24.43 -35.42
CA GLU A 342 -25.07 -25.08 -35.85
C GLU A 342 -24.90 -26.47 -35.21
N LEU A 343 -25.32 -26.65 -33.95
CA LEU A 343 -25.30 -27.95 -33.28
C LEU A 343 -26.26 -28.95 -33.94
N ALA A 344 -27.45 -28.51 -34.38
CA ALA A 344 -28.37 -29.36 -35.11
C ALA A 344 -27.77 -29.82 -36.46
N ASP A 345 -27.13 -28.91 -37.20
CA ASP A 345 -26.46 -29.21 -38.48
C ASP A 345 -25.29 -30.21 -38.32
N LEU A 346 -24.68 -30.27 -37.13
CA LEU A 346 -23.64 -31.24 -36.76
C LEU A 346 -24.18 -32.54 -36.14
N TYR A 347 -25.46 -32.86 -36.33
CA TYR A 347 -26.14 -34.04 -35.78
C TYR A 347 -26.16 -34.08 -34.23
N MET A 348 -26.14 -32.92 -33.58
CA MET A 348 -26.21 -32.75 -32.13
C MET A 348 -27.49 -32.03 -31.69
N GLU A 349 -28.65 -32.38 -32.27
CA GLU A 349 -29.97 -31.76 -32.00
C GLU A 349 -30.40 -31.76 -30.52
N LYS A 350 -29.81 -32.66 -29.73
CA LYS A 350 -30.10 -32.83 -28.30
C LYS A 350 -29.20 -31.99 -27.39
N ALA A 351 -28.16 -31.38 -27.95
CA ALA A 351 -27.28 -30.49 -27.22
C ALA A 351 -27.89 -29.09 -27.15
N ASP A 352 -27.65 -28.40 -26.04
CA ASP A 352 -28.12 -27.04 -25.82
C ASP A 352 -26.99 -26.19 -25.23
N PHE A 353 -26.94 -24.92 -25.61
CA PHE A 353 -25.94 -23.95 -25.16
C PHE A 353 -26.63 -22.82 -24.40
N GLN A 354 -26.00 -22.36 -23.33
CA GLN A 354 -26.52 -21.26 -22.52
C GLN A 354 -25.40 -20.34 -22.05
N VAL A 355 -25.65 -19.03 -22.08
CA VAL A 355 -24.79 -18.02 -21.48
C VAL A 355 -25.32 -17.72 -20.08
N GLN A 356 -24.48 -17.93 -19.07
CA GLN A 356 -24.81 -17.62 -17.67
C GLN A 356 -24.20 -16.30 -17.25
N PHE A 357 -25.00 -15.49 -16.55
CA PHE A 357 -24.62 -14.18 -16.04
C PHE A 357 -24.56 -14.19 -14.52
N SER A 358 -23.52 -13.57 -13.96
CA SER A 358 -23.37 -13.38 -12.52
C SER A 358 -23.05 -11.92 -12.22
N LYS A 359 -23.62 -11.39 -11.12
CA LYS A 359 -23.38 -10.00 -10.73
C LYS A 359 -21.93 -9.81 -10.25
N GLY A 360 -21.30 -8.74 -10.71
CA GLY A 360 -19.93 -8.37 -10.37
C GLY A 360 -19.82 -6.91 -9.91
N LYS A 361 -18.61 -6.52 -9.51
CA LYS A 361 -18.26 -5.11 -9.30
C LYS A 361 -18.00 -4.44 -10.65
N PHE A 362 -18.20 -3.12 -10.73
CA PHE A 362 -17.80 -2.34 -11.91
C PHE A 362 -16.33 -2.59 -12.26
N ASN A 363 -16.12 -2.94 -13.51
CA ASN A 363 -14.81 -3.13 -14.12
C ASN A 363 -14.84 -2.53 -15.53
N ARG A 364 -13.80 -2.74 -16.33
CA ARG A 364 -13.73 -2.17 -17.69
C ARG A 364 -14.79 -2.75 -18.65
N ASP A 365 -15.27 -3.96 -18.39
CA ASP A 365 -16.16 -4.72 -19.26
C ASP A 365 -17.61 -4.75 -18.77
N GLY A 366 -17.90 -4.24 -17.56
CA GLY A 366 -19.24 -4.16 -17.02
C GLY A 366 -19.30 -4.37 -15.51
N ASN A 367 -20.49 -4.65 -15.01
CA ASN A 367 -20.75 -5.09 -13.64
C ASN A 367 -21.28 -6.54 -13.60
N GLU A 368 -20.90 -7.34 -14.59
CA GLU A 368 -21.31 -8.74 -14.73
C GLU A 368 -20.11 -9.59 -15.13
N ALA A 369 -20.16 -10.86 -14.75
CA ALA A 369 -19.28 -11.90 -15.26
C ALA A 369 -20.11 -12.92 -16.04
N ILE A 370 -19.52 -13.41 -17.13
CA ILE A 370 -20.16 -14.31 -18.09
C ILE A 370 -19.43 -15.63 -18.08
N GLU A 371 -20.19 -16.72 -18.16
CA GLU A 371 -19.65 -18.05 -18.37
C GLU A 371 -20.54 -18.85 -19.32
N PHE A 372 -19.92 -19.59 -20.24
CA PHE A 372 -20.62 -20.44 -21.20
C PHE A 372 -20.91 -21.83 -20.62
N TYR A 373 -22.14 -22.26 -20.78
CA TYR A 373 -22.68 -23.51 -20.26
C TYR A 373 -23.26 -24.35 -21.39
N ILE A 374 -23.27 -25.65 -21.17
CA ILE A 374 -23.73 -26.63 -22.15
C ILE A 374 -24.48 -27.78 -21.48
N SER A 375 -25.48 -28.30 -22.19
CA SER A 375 -26.06 -29.62 -21.96
C SER A 375 -25.84 -30.49 -23.19
N THR A 376 -25.21 -31.66 -23.07
CA THR A 376 -24.94 -32.58 -24.20
C THR A 376 -26.09 -33.53 -24.50
N ASN A 377 -26.89 -33.85 -23.48
CA ASN A 377 -28.04 -34.75 -23.60
C ASN A 377 -29.24 -34.20 -22.82
N PRO A 378 -30.48 -34.49 -23.26
CA PRO A 378 -31.67 -34.02 -22.59
C PRO A 378 -31.75 -34.69 -21.21
N GLY A 379 -31.74 -33.89 -20.14
CA GLY A 379 -31.83 -34.35 -18.75
C GLY A 379 -30.52 -34.30 -17.94
N GLU A 380 -29.36 -34.06 -18.54
CA GLU A 380 -28.08 -33.93 -17.80
C GLU A 380 -27.86 -32.55 -17.15
N GLY A 381 -28.74 -31.58 -17.44
CA GLY A 381 -28.64 -30.19 -16.99
C GLY A 381 -27.51 -29.42 -17.67
N PHE A 382 -27.43 -28.12 -17.43
CA PHE A 382 -26.36 -27.27 -17.94
C PHE A 382 -25.13 -27.34 -17.02
N LYS A 383 -23.95 -27.56 -17.61
CA LYS A 383 -22.66 -27.55 -16.91
C LYS A 383 -21.72 -26.52 -17.55
N PRO A 384 -20.78 -25.93 -16.78
CA PRO A 384 -19.76 -25.07 -17.35
C PRO A 384 -19.02 -25.79 -18.47
N LEU A 385 -18.81 -25.10 -19.59
CA LEU A 385 -18.14 -25.64 -20.77
C LEU A 385 -16.77 -26.25 -20.42
N VAL A 386 -16.05 -25.61 -19.51
CA VAL A 386 -14.73 -26.02 -19.02
C VAL A 386 -14.72 -27.39 -18.33
N LYS A 387 -15.88 -27.86 -17.85
CA LYS A 387 -16.03 -29.10 -17.06
C LYS A 387 -16.57 -30.28 -17.85
N VAL A 388 -16.89 -30.12 -19.14
CA VAL A 388 -17.36 -31.23 -19.96
C VAL A 388 -16.17 -32.06 -20.42
N ALA A 389 -16.24 -33.39 -20.23
CA ALA A 389 -15.13 -34.32 -20.44
C ALA A 389 -15.50 -35.38 -21.51
N SER A 390 -15.46 -35.02 -22.79
CA SER A 390 -15.66 -35.94 -23.92
C SER A 390 -15.04 -35.37 -25.21
N GLY A 391 -13.86 -35.88 -25.61
CA GLY A 391 -13.03 -35.27 -26.67
C GLY A 391 -13.66 -35.22 -28.07
N GLY A 392 -14.61 -36.09 -28.38
CA GLY A 392 -15.28 -36.14 -29.69
C GLY A 392 -16.47 -35.18 -29.81
N GLU A 393 -17.25 -35.03 -28.74
CA GLU A 393 -18.41 -34.12 -28.69
C GLU A 393 -17.97 -32.68 -28.49
N ILE A 394 -16.94 -32.46 -27.66
CA ILE A 394 -16.34 -31.14 -27.49
C ILE A 394 -15.83 -30.61 -28.82
N SER A 395 -15.11 -31.41 -29.62
CA SER A 395 -14.57 -30.94 -30.90
C SER A 395 -15.66 -30.44 -31.87
N ARG A 396 -16.81 -31.14 -31.92
CA ARG A 396 -17.98 -30.69 -32.71
C ARG A 396 -18.65 -29.46 -32.09
N LEU A 397 -18.64 -29.35 -30.77
CA LEU A 397 -19.14 -28.18 -30.08
C LEU A 397 -18.32 -26.93 -30.36
N MET A 398 -17.00 -27.05 -30.26
CA MET A 398 -16.07 -25.98 -30.57
C MET A 398 -16.30 -25.50 -32.00
N LEU A 399 -16.54 -26.43 -32.92
CA LEU A 399 -16.89 -26.13 -34.31
C LEU A 399 -18.19 -25.33 -34.42
N ALA A 400 -19.27 -25.75 -33.75
CA ALA A 400 -20.55 -25.03 -33.77
C ALA A 400 -20.43 -23.61 -33.21
N ILE A 401 -19.80 -23.48 -32.04
CA ILE A 401 -19.57 -22.19 -31.39
C ILE A 401 -18.76 -21.28 -32.30
N LYS A 402 -17.71 -21.82 -32.92
CA LYS A 402 -16.83 -21.07 -33.79
C LYS A 402 -17.43 -20.73 -35.15
N SER A 403 -18.24 -21.61 -35.73
CA SER A 403 -19.00 -21.35 -36.96
C SER A 403 -19.94 -20.15 -36.76
N ALA A 404 -20.63 -20.10 -35.62
CA ALA A 404 -21.46 -18.96 -35.24
C ALA A 404 -20.66 -17.65 -35.11
N PHE A 405 -19.45 -17.69 -34.55
CA PHE A 405 -18.58 -16.50 -34.48
C PHE A 405 -17.98 -16.11 -35.86
N SER A 406 -17.59 -17.10 -36.67
CA SER A 406 -16.91 -16.87 -37.96
C SER A 406 -17.84 -16.36 -39.06
N ARG A 407 -19.16 -16.55 -38.98
CA ARG A 407 -20.09 -15.95 -39.96
C ARG A 407 -20.12 -14.42 -39.92
N LYS A 408 -19.63 -13.82 -38.83
CA LYS A 408 -19.47 -12.37 -38.69
C LYS A 408 -18.07 -11.86 -39.04
N GLU A 409 -17.08 -12.74 -39.13
CA GLU A 409 -15.73 -12.40 -39.60
C GLU A 409 -15.63 -12.74 -41.09
N ASP A 410 -15.30 -11.79 -41.96
CA ASP A 410 -15.06 -12.02 -43.40
C ASP A 410 -13.80 -12.90 -43.63
N LYS A 411 -13.86 -14.20 -43.30
CA LYS A 411 -12.76 -15.17 -43.47
C LYS A 411 -13.17 -16.32 -44.39
N THR A 412 -12.26 -16.68 -45.29
CA THR A 412 -12.56 -17.45 -46.51
C THR A 412 -12.34 -18.96 -46.41
N SER A 413 -11.61 -19.49 -45.41
CA SER A 413 -11.36 -20.94 -45.28
C SER A 413 -10.99 -21.37 -43.85
N ILE A 414 -11.64 -22.41 -43.34
CA ILE A 414 -11.41 -23.00 -42.00
C ILE A 414 -11.02 -24.47 -42.19
N VAL A 415 -9.88 -24.90 -41.63
CA VAL A 415 -9.39 -26.29 -41.72
C VAL A 415 -9.09 -26.84 -40.33
N PHE A 416 -9.62 -28.03 -40.02
CA PHE A 416 -9.44 -28.75 -38.74
C PHE A 416 -8.43 -29.90 -38.84
#